data_AF-A0A151XXU2-F1
#
_entry.id   AF-A0A151XXU2-F1
#
_cell.length_a   1.000
_cell.length_b   1.000
_cell.length_c   1.000
_cell.angle_alpha   90.00
_cell.angle_beta   90.00
_cell.angle_gamma   90.00
#
_symmetry.space_group_name_H-M   'P 1'
#
loop_
_entity.id
_entity.type
_entity.pdbx_description
1 polymer ?
#
loop_
_entity_poly.entity_id
_entity_poly.type
_entity_poly.pdbx_seq_one_letter_code
_entity_poly.pdbx_strand_id
1 'polypeptide(L)'
;MGMIQIPNEIVWDKHEIKAAIARKGYSLTALAKSYGIPAQTVRNALDKPSKSGEVAISKFLEKPLHELFPERWTSNNKRIYPRYSKKQQ
;
A
#
# COMPACT_ATOMS: atom_id res chain seq x y z
N MET A 1 12.37 8.74 -35.65
CA MET A 1 12.91 7.83 -34.62
C MET A 1 11.93 7.82 -33.46
N GLY A 2 10.94 6.91 -33.51
CA GLY A 2 9.83 6.91 -32.56
C GLY A 2 10.30 6.45 -31.19
N MET A 3 10.11 7.30 -30.19
CA MET A 3 10.34 6.96 -28.78
C MET A 3 9.29 5.94 -28.38
N ILE A 4 9.70 4.68 -28.23
CA ILE A 4 8.84 3.61 -27.72
C ILE A 4 8.64 3.91 -26.23
N GLN A 5 7.52 4.52 -25.89
CA GLN A 5 7.06 4.57 -24.51
C GLN A 5 6.64 3.16 -24.12
N ILE A 6 7.53 2.43 -23.48
CA ILE A 6 7.22 1.16 -22.82
C ILE A 6 6.22 1.51 -21.71
N PRO A 7 4.98 1.01 -21.70
CA PRO A 7 4.09 1.26 -20.58
C PRO A 7 4.68 0.53 -19.37
N ASN A 8 5.30 1.29 -18.48
CA ASN A 8 5.71 0.79 -17.18
C ASN A 8 4.48 0.78 -16.27
N GLU A 9 3.50 -0.08 -16.59
CA GLU A 9 2.40 -0.40 -15.69
C GLU A 9 2.98 -1.23 -14.55
N ILE A 10 3.59 -0.54 -13.58
CA ILE A 10 4.03 -1.10 -12.31
C ILE A 10 2.76 -1.53 -11.58
N VAL A 11 2.35 -2.78 -11.78
CA VAL A 11 1.27 -3.39 -11.02
C VAL A 11 1.82 -3.67 -9.63
N TRP A 12 1.46 -2.82 -8.68
CA TRP A 12 1.86 -2.97 -7.29
C TRP A 12 1.27 -4.23 -6.67
N ASP A 13 2.09 -5.29 -6.63
CA ASP A 13 1.79 -6.53 -5.93
C ASP A 13 2.44 -6.55 -4.53
N LYS A 14 2.03 -7.48 -3.66
CA LYS A 14 2.62 -7.63 -2.30
C LYS A 14 4.15 -7.84 -2.36
N HIS A 15 4.62 -8.47 -3.43
CA HIS A 15 6.03 -8.70 -3.69
C HIS A 15 6.77 -7.45 -4.13
N GLU A 16 6.16 -6.62 -4.98
CA GLU A 16 6.68 -5.32 -5.41
C GLU A 16 6.82 -4.36 -4.23
N ILE A 17 5.80 -4.26 -3.39
CA ILE A 17 5.85 -3.43 -2.16
C ILE A 17 7.00 -3.89 -1.26
N LYS A 18 7.15 -5.21 -1.08
CA LYS A 18 8.25 -5.78 -0.29
C LYS A 18 9.61 -5.48 -0.93
N ALA A 19 9.71 -5.58 -2.25
CA ALA A 19 10.93 -5.27 -2.99
C ALA A 19 11.28 -3.78 -2.89
N ALA A 20 10.33 -2.87 -3.04
CA ALA A 20 10.53 -1.43 -2.89
C ALA A 20 11.01 -1.06 -1.48
N ILE A 21 10.44 -1.69 -0.44
CA ILE A 21 10.90 -1.52 0.94
C ILE A 21 12.34 -2.02 1.10
N ALA A 22 12.66 -3.19 0.55
CA ALA A 22 14.00 -3.75 0.58
C ALA A 22 15.02 -2.92 -0.22
N ARG A 23 14.61 -2.32 -1.35
CA ARG A 23 15.43 -1.41 -2.17
C ARG A 23 15.81 -0.14 -1.43
N LYS A 24 14.93 0.37 -0.55
CA LYS A 24 15.25 1.47 0.39
C LYS A 24 16.13 1.02 1.57
N GLY A 25 16.49 -0.26 1.68
CA GLY A 25 17.35 -0.79 2.74
C GLY A 25 16.63 -1.08 4.06
N TYR A 26 15.29 -1.05 4.08
CA TYR A 26 14.51 -1.35 5.28
C TYR A 26 13.90 -2.74 5.21
N SER A 27 13.66 -3.33 6.38
CA SER A 27 12.83 -4.52 6.54
C SER A 27 11.45 -4.14 7.05
N LEU A 28 10.44 -4.98 6.84
CA LEU A 28 9.06 -4.76 7.35
C LEU A 28 9.05 -4.55 8.88
N THR A 29 9.93 -5.23 9.60
CA THR A 29 10.11 -5.10 11.05
C THR A 29 10.80 -3.79 11.42
N ALA A 30 11.84 -3.38 10.70
CA ALA A 30 12.49 -2.08 10.92
C ALA A 30 11.53 -0.92 10.62
N LEU A 31 10.75 -1.04 9.54
CA LEU A 31 9.68 -0.11 9.21
C LEU A 31 8.68 -0.02 10.36
N ALA A 32 8.16 -1.16 10.82
CA ALA A 32 7.20 -1.20 11.92
C ALA A 32 7.73 -0.52 13.20
N LYS A 33 9.00 -0.75 13.55
CA LYS A 33 9.66 -0.11 14.68
C LYS A 33 9.76 1.41 14.51
N SER A 34 10.15 1.88 13.32
CA SER A 34 10.26 3.32 13.03
C SER A 34 8.92 4.04 13.15
N TYR A 35 7.83 3.37 12.76
CA TYR A 35 6.47 3.90 12.86
C TYR A 35 5.76 3.59 14.19
N GLY A 36 6.41 2.88 15.13
CA GLY A 36 5.82 2.53 16.42
C GLY A 36 4.62 1.57 16.35
N ILE A 37 4.52 0.77 15.28
CA ILE A 37 3.42 -0.18 15.06
C ILE A 37 3.89 -1.64 15.16
N PRO A 38 3.00 -2.60 15.41
CA PRO A 38 3.37 -4.01 15.43
C PRO A 38 3.85 -4.46 14.05
N ALA A 39 4.96 -5.21 14.00
CA ALA A 39 5.45 -5.81 12.75
C ALA A 39 4.40 -6.68 12.06
N GLN A 40 3.53 -7.32 12.86
CA GLN A 40 2.42 -8.11 12.36
C GLN A 40 1.38 -7.25 11.62
N THR A 41 1.19 -5.98 11.99
CA THR A 41 0.30 -5.05 11.28
C THR A 41 0.84 -4.68 9.90
N VAL A 42 2.15 -4.46 9.78
CA VAL A 42 2.80 -4.20 8.49
C VAL A 42 2.74 -5.44 7.60
N ARG A 43 2.98 -6.62 8.17
CA ARG A 43 2.90 -7.90 7.45
C ARG A 43 1.47 -8.20 6.99
N ASN A 44 0.49 -7.96 7.86
CA ASN A 44 -0.92 -8.08 7.53
C ASN A 44 -1.32 -7.06 6.46
N ALA A 45 -0.77 -5.85 6.41
CA ALA A 45 -1.14 -4.88 5.37
C ALA A 45 -0.90 -5.36 3.93
N LEU A 46 -0.01 -6.35 3.74
CA LEU A 46 0.24 -6.97 2.44
C LEU A 46 -0.83 -8.00 2.03
N ASP A 47 -1.56 -8.56 2.99
CA ASP A 47 -2.51 -9.69 2.79
C ASP A 47 -3.96 -9.28 3.11
N LYS A 48 -4.13 -8.51 4.19
CA LYS A 48 -5.38 -8.05 4.78
C LYS A 48 -5.43 -6.52 4.88
N PRO A 49 -6.58 -5.90 4.63
CA PRO A 49 -6.73 -4.45 4.63
C PRO A 49 -6.54 -3.88 6.05
N SER A 50 -5.37 -3.29 6.28
CA SER A 50 -4.88 -2.84 7.58
C SER A 50 -4.45 -1.38 7.50
N LYS A 51 -5.37 -0.46 7.83
CA LYS A 51 -5.20 0.99 7.69
C LYS A 51 -3.86 1.50 8.24
N SER A 52 -3.48 1.08 9.45
CA SER A 52 -2.24 1.54 10.08
C SER A 52 -0.98 1.07 9.34
N GLY A 53 -0.98 -0.16 8.81
CA GLY A 53 0.16 -0.71 8.08
C GLY A 53 0.26 -0.14 6.66
N GLU A 54 -0.87 0.02 5.98
CA GLU A 54 -0.92 0.63 4.64
C GLU A 54 -0.47 2.11 4.69
N VAL A 55 -0.87 2.86 5.73
CA VAL A 55 -0.40 4.24 5.96
C VAL A 55 1.10 4.30 6.24
N ALA A 56 1.65 3.38 7.03
CA ALA A 56 3.10 3.34 7.28
C ALA A 56 3.89 3.06 5.99
N ILE A 57 3.43 2.11 5.16
CA ILE A 57 4.05 1.78 3.87
C ILE A 57 3.96 2.97 2.91
N SER A 58 2.78 3.61 2.81
CA SER A 58 2.56 4.78 1.98
C SER A 58 3.47 5.95 2.37
N LYS A 59 3.55 6.28 3.66
CA LYS A 59 4.46 7.33 4.15
C LYS A 59 5.93 6.99 3.89
N PHE A 60 6.30 5.72 3.96
CA PHE A 60 7.67 5.28 3.74
C PHE A 60 8.08 5.29 2.26
N LEU A 61 7.18 4.86 1.38
CA LEU A 61 7.40 4.90 -0.06
C LEU A 61 7.12 6.30 -0.65
N GLU A 62 6.54 7.20 0.14
CA GLU A 62 6.08 8.54 -0.27
C GLU A 62 5.10 8.48 -1.44
N LYS A 63 4.38 7.36 -1.53
CA LYS A 63 3.38 7.05 -2.55
C LYS A 63 2.01 6.97 -1.91
N PRO A 64 0.96 7.46 -2.56
CA PRO A 64 -0.38 7.38 -1.99
C PRO A 64 -0.90 5.93 -1.98
N LEU A 65 -1.73 5.59 -0.99
CA LEU A 65 -2.28 4.23 -0.83
C LEU A 65 -3.04 3.75 -2.07
N HIS A 66 -3.69 4.65 -2.80
CA HIS A 66 -4.44 4.30 -4.02
C HIS A 66 -3.53 3.91 -5.19
N GLU A 67 -2.26 4.32 -5.19
CA GLU A 67 -1.29 3.88 -6.21
C GLU A 67 -0.73 2.50 -5.86
N LEU A 68 -0.47 2.24 -4.58
CA LEU A 68 0.05 0.95 -4.09
C LEU A 68 -1.03 -0.15 -4.04
N PHE A 69 -2.28 0.24 -3.77
CA PHE A 69 -3.41 -0.67 -3.61
C PHE A 69 -4.63 -0.14 -4.37
N PRO A 70 -4.58 -0.09 -5.71
CA PRO A 70 -5.65 0.47 -6.54
C PRO A 70 -6.99 -0.25 -6.35
N GLU A 71 -6.96 -1.56 -6.07
CA GLU A 71 -8.18 -2.35 -5.81
C GLU A 71 -8.84 -2.06 -4.45
N ARG A 72 -8.15 -1.41 -3.51
CA ARG A 72 -8.61 -1.25 -2.12
C ARG A 72 -8.82 0.19 -1.68
N TRP A 73 -8.19 1.16 -2.35
CA TRP A 73 -8.23 2.59 -1.98
C TRP A 73 -8.57 3.47 -3.18
N THR A 74 -9.58 4.34 -3.03
CA THR A 74 -9.90 5.37 -4.02
C THR A 74 -8.84 6.49 -3.98
N SER A 75 -8.68 7.25 -5.08
CA SER A 75 -7.81 8.44 -5.19
C SER A 75 -7.93 9.43 -4.01
N ASN A 76 -9.09 9.46 -3.35
CA ASN A 76 -9.37 10.29 -2.17
C ASN A 76 -8.93 9.66 -0.83
N ASN A 77 -8.05 8.64 -0.85
CA ASN A 77 -7.64 7.87 0.34
C ASN A 77 -8.85 7.31 1.12
N LYS A 78 -9.94 7.01 0.42
CA LYS A 78 -11.13 6.39 0.98
C LYS A 78 -11.05 4.89 0.72
N ARG A 79 -11.23 4.10 1.78
CA ARG A 79 -11.25 2.64 1.68
C ARG A 79 -12.46 2.22 0.83
N ILE A 80 -12.21 1.46 -0.23
CA ILE A 80 -13.25 0.92 -1.09
C ILE A 80 -13.81 -0.32 -0.38
N TYR A 81 -14.76 -0.14 0.53
CA TYR A 81 -15.57 -1.25 1.03
C TYR A 81 -16.94 -0.75 1.52
N PRO A 82 -18.05 -1.31 1.02
CA PRO A 82 -19.29 -1.28 1.76
C PRO A 82 -19.20 -2.36 2.85
N ARG A 83 -18.79 -2.01 4.07
CA ARG A 83 -18.91 -2.97 5.20
C ARG A 83 -20.31 -2.97 5.83
N TYR A 84 -21.15 -2.00 5.47
CA TYR A 84 -22.56 -1.93 5.85
C TYR A 84 -23.25 -0.98 4.86
N SER A 85 -24.06 -1.51 3.93
CA SER A 85 -25.08 -0.67 3.32
C SER A 85 -26.17 -0.51 4.37
N LYS A 86 -26.19 0.62 5.11
CA LYS A 86 -27.41 1.03 5.80
C LYS A 86 -28.40 1.26 4.66
N LYS A 87 -29.45 0.43 4.57
CA LYS A 87 -30.69 0.84 3.91
C LYS A 87 -31.02 2.27 4.37
N GLN A 88 -31.04 3.21 3.45
CA GLN A 88 -31.66 4.54 3.54
C GLN A 88 -32.29 4.73 2.15
N GLN A 89 -33.58 4.96 1.94
CA GLN A 89 -34.79 5.10 2.76
C GLN A 89 -35.88 4.24 2.13
#